data_AF-A0A636JEI7-F1
#
_entry.id   AF-A0A636JEI7-F1
#
_cell.length_a   1.000
_cell.length_b   1.000
_cell.length_c   1.000
_cell.angle_alpha   90.00
_cell.angle_beta   90.00
_cell.angle_gamma   90.00
#
_symmetry.space_group_name_H-M   'P 1'
#
loop_
_entity.id
_entity.type
_entity.pdbx_description
1 polymer ?
#
loop_
_entity_poly.entity_id
_entity_poly.type
_entity_poly.pdbx_seq_one_letter_code
_entity_poly.pdbx_strand_id
1 'polypeptide(L)'
;LTLSGANSYSGGTLISDGTLIAGRVDVLGSGDVTDNATLELNTGGTFDNAISGSGQVVKSGDETLTLSGANSYTGGTLISSGTLVANDVNA
;
A
#
# COMPACT_ATOMS: atom_id res chain seq x y z
N LEU A 1 0.06 9.54 -9.65
CA LEU A 1 1.17 8.87 -10.36
C LEU A 1 0.91 7.37 -10.31
N THR A 2 1.03 6.64 -11.41
CA THR A 2 0.94 5.18 -11.41
C THR A 2 2.30 4.57 -11.64
N LEU A 3 2.68 3.62 -10.82
CA LEU A 3 3.87 2.82 -11.01
C LEU A 3 3.42 1.39 -11.35
N SER A 4 4.03 0.81 -12.39
CA SER A 4 3.67 -0.53 -12.90
C SER A 4 4.87 -1.42 -13.24
N GLY A 5 6.09 -0.88 -13.27
CA GLY A 5 7.31 -1.66 -13.50
C GLY A 5 7.83 -2.31 -12.22
N ALA A 6 8.52 -3.44 -12.31
CA ALA A 6 9.26 -3.97 -11.16
C ALA A 6 10.31 -2.95 -10.68
N ASN A 7 10.46 -2.80 -9.38
CA ASN A 7 11.38 -1.84 -8.79
C ASN A 7 12.25 -2.54 -7.73
N SER A 8 13.57 -2.39 -7.83
CA SER A 8 14.52 -2.94 -6.85
C SER A 8 15.02 -1.89 -5.85
N TYR A 9 14.37 -0.74 -5.78
CA TYR A 9 14.67 0.30 -4.80
C TYR A 9 14.46 -0.23 -3.38
N SER A 10 15.42 0.02 -2.49
CA SER A 10 15.36 -0.44 -1.10
C SER A 10 15.18 0.68 -0.09
N GLY A 11 15.18 1.94 -0.53
CA GLY A 11 14.87 3.07 0.33
C GLY A 11 13.37 3.19 0.61
N GLY A 12 13.03 3.94 1.66
CA GLY A 12 11.64 4.22 1.99
C GLY A 12 10.96 5.10 0.94
N THR A 13 9.65 4.94 0.80
CA THR A 13 8.81 5.78 -0.06
C THR A 13 8.01 6.76 0.79
N LEU A 14 8.12 8.06 0.52
CA LEU A 14 7.31 9.10 1.15
C LEU A 14 6.26 9.62 0.16
N ILE A 15 5.00 9.54 0.55
CA ILE A 15 3.87 10.15 -0.17
C ILE A 15 3.41 11.35 0.66
N SER A 16 3.87 12.54 0.29
CA SER A 16 3.52 13.77 1.02
C SER A 16 2.19 14.39 0.57
N ASP A 17 1.78 14.17 -0.68
CA ASP A 17 0.55 14.71 -1.26
C ASP A 17 0.12 13.87 -2.49
N GLY A 18 -1.13 14.05 -2.91
CA GLY A 18 -1.73 13.41 -4.08
C GLY A 18 -1.94 11.90 -3.93
N THR A 19 -2.05 11.22 -5.07
CA THR A 19 -2.30 9.78 -5.13
C THR A 19 -1.15 9.05 -5.82
N LEU A 20 -0.58 8.07 -5.14
CA LEU A 20 0.33 7.09 -5.71
C LEU A 20 -0.40 5.77 -5.93
N ILE A 21 -0.45 5.30 -7.17
CA ILE A 21 -1.10 4.05 -7.55
C ILE A 21 -0.02 2.99 -7.77
N ALA A 22 -0.02 1.95 -6.94
CA ALA A 22 0.81 0.76 -7.08
C ALA A 22 0.03 -0.31 -7.86
N GLY A 23 0.42 -0.54 -9.12
CA GLY A 23 -0.22 -1.55 -9.98
C GLY A 23 0.31 -2.97 -9.78
N ARG A 24 1.31 -3.16 -8.90
CA ARG A 24 1.94 -4.45 -8.56
C ARG A 24 2.45 -4.37 -7.11
N VAL A 25 2.69 -5.52 -6.47
CA VAL A 25 3.13 -5.54 -5.05
C VAL A 25 4.58 -5.12 -4.84
N ASP A 26 5.45 -5.34 -5.82
CA ASP A 26 6.90 -5.08 -5.77
C ASP A 26 7.29 -3.72 -6.38
N VAL A 27 6.32 -2.89 -6.74
CA VAL A 27 6.58 -1.66 -7.50
C VAL A 27 7.19 -0.54 -6.66
N LEU A 28 7.01 -0.58 -5.34
CA LEU A 28 7.65 0.33 -4.41
C LEU A 28 9.01 -0.21 -3.91
N GLY A 29 9.43 -1.36 -4.43
CA GLY A 29 10.63 -2.05 -3.98
C GLY A 29 10.46 -2.62 -2.58
N SER A 30 11.53 -2.64 -1.78
CA SER A 30 11.55 -3.33 -0.48
C SER A 30 11.55 -2.42 0.74
N GLY A 31 11.55 -1.10 0.56
CA GLY A 31 11.57 -0.13 1.66
C GLY A 31 10.16 0.28 2.10
N ASP A 32 10.00 0.62 3.38
CA ASP A 32 8.71 0.97 3.96
C ASP A 32 8.07 2.22 3.34
N VAL A 33 6.76 2.35 3.51
CA VAL A 33 5.97 3.47 3.01
C VAL A 33 5.54 4.38 4.16
N THR A 34 5.87 5.66 4.05
CA THR A 34 5.24 6.73 4.84
C THR A 34 4.21 7.41 3.95
N ASP A 35 2.94 7.09 4.17
CA ASP A 35 1.81 7.67 3.45
C ASP A 35 1.14 8.77 4.29
N ASN A 36 1.23 10.02 3.82
CA ASN A 36 0.53 11.17 4.39
C ASN A 36 -0.56 11.72 3.45
N ALA A 37 -0.88 11.00 2.36
CA ALA A 37 -1.89 11.41 1.39
C ALA A 37 -2.74 10.22 0.94
N THR A 38 -2.50 9.65 -0.24
CA THR A 38 -3.22 8.45 -0.70
C THR A 38 -2.29 7.46 -1.38
N LEU A 39 -2.23 6.25 -0.82
CA LEU A 39 -1.67 5.07 -1.46
C LEU A 39 -2.80 4.18 -1.99
N GLU A 40 -2.89 4.07 -3.31
CA GLU A 40 -3.82 3.15 -3.98
C GLU A 40 -3.12 1.86 -4.41
N LEU A 41 -3.58 0.73 -3.89
CA LEU A 41 -3.10 -0.62 -4.17
C LEU A 41 -4.03 -1.26 -5.21
N ASN A 42 -3.67 -1.12 -6.48
CA ASN A 42 -4.38 -1.71 -7.61
C ASN A 42 -3.70 -3.01 -8.07
N THR A 43 -3.64 -3.98 -7.15
CA THR A 43 -2.99 -5.28 -7.36
C THR A 43 -3.60 -6.33 -6.42
N GLY A 44 -3.32 -7.61 -6.67
CA GLY A 44 -3.40 -8.69 -5.70
C GLY A 44 -2.02 -9.15 -5.22
N GLY A 45 -1.99 -10.17 -4.37
CA GLY A 45 -0.78 -10.79 -3.83
C GLY A 45 -0.46 -10.39 -2.39
N THR A 46 0.81 -10.41 -2.03
CA THR A 46 1.30 -10.02 -0.71
C THR A 46 2.10 -8.73 -0.82
N PHE A 47 1.73 -7.72 -0.04
CA PHE A 47 2.44 -6.45 0.06
C PHE A 47 3.20 -6.41 1.39
N ASP A 48 4.51 -6.59 1.31
CA ASP A 48 5.38 -6.83 2.47
C ASP A 48 5.87 -5.54 3.15
N ASN A 49 5.85 -4.41 2.45
CA ASN A 49 6.34 -3.13 2.97
C ASN A 49 5.40 -2.66 4.10
N ALA A 50 5.97 -2.19 5.21
CA ALA A 50 5.17 -1.60 6.27
C ALA A 50 4.63 -0.24 5.81
N ILE A 51 3.35 0.03 6.08
CA ILE A 51 2.73 1.32 5.78
C ILE A 51 2.52 2.08 7.10
N SER A 52 2.96 3.33 7.14
CA SER A 52 2.82 4.25 8.28
C SER A 52 2.33 5.62 7.80
N GLY A 53 1.98 6.51 8.74
CA GLY A 53 1.57 7.89 8.44
C GLY A 53 0.08 8.15 8.66
N SER A 54 -0.41 9.28 8.15
CA SER A 54 -1.79 9.75 8.33
C SER A 54 -2.68 9.61 7.08
N GLY A 55 -2.11 9.13 5.97
CA GLY A 55 -2.78 9.00 4.68
C GLY A 55 -3.80 7.87 4.61
N GLN A 56 -4.52 7.84 3.50
CA GLN A 56 -5.53 6.83 3.20
C GLN A 56 -4.94 5.72 2.33
N VAL A 57 -5.18 4.46 2.73
CA VAL A 57 -4.94 3.29 1.88
C VAL A 57 -6.21 2.97 1.10
N VAL A 58 -6.11 2.88 -0.23
CA VAL A 58 -7.21 2.47 -1.12
C VAL A 58 -6.89 1.12 -1.73
N LYS A 59 -7.78 0.13 -1.57
CA LYS A 59 -7.72 -1.15 -2.29
C LYS A 59 -8.67 -1.10 -3.48
N SER A 60 -8.14 -1.10 -4.69
CA SER A 60 -8.94 -0.96 -5.93
C SER A 60 -8.79 -2.12 -6.92
N GLY A 61 -7.77 -2.97 -6.78
CA GLY A 61 -7.64 -4.17 -7.63
C GLY A 61 -8.72 -5.21 -7.32
N ASP A 62 -9.07 -6.05 -8.28
CA ASP A 62 -10.14 -7.05 -8.10
C ASP A 62 -9.70 -8.29 -7.31
N GLU A 63 -8.38 -8.54 -7.24
CA GLU A 63 -7.80 -9.70 -6.57
C GLU A 63 -7.69 -9.51 -5.04
N THR A 64 -7.40 -10.60 -4.33
CA THR A 64 -7.04 -10.55 -2.91
C THR A 64 -5.65 -9.97 -2.73
N LEU A 65 -5.55 -9.00 -1.82
CA LEU A 65 -4.29 -8.44 -1.35
C LEU A 65 -4.13 -8.68 0.15
N THR A 66 -2.98 -9.20 0.52
CA THR A 66 -2.56 -9.35 1.91
C THR A 66 -1.58 -8.23 2.25
N LEU A 67 -1.89 -7.44 3.27
CA LEU A 67 -0.94 -6.54 3.90
C LEU A 67 -0.21 -7.31 5.01
N SER A 68 1.00 -7.77 4.70
CA SER A 68 1.83 -8.58 5.62
C SER A 68 2.81 -7.75 6.43
N GLY A 69 3.16 -6.54 5.96
CA GLY A 69 3.99 -5.60 6.71
C GLY A 69 3.35 -5.17 8.04
N ALA A 70 4.17 -4.69 8.97
CA ALA A 70 3.72 -4.15 10.26
C ALA A 70 3.10 -2.76 10.08
N ASN A 71 1.84 -2.72 9.67
CA ASN A 71 1.14 -1.48 9.32
C ASN A 71 0.76 -0.67 10.57
N SER A 72 1.07 0.62 10.56
CA SER A 72 0.81 1.58 11.66
C SER A 72 0.21 2.90 11.18
N TYR A 73 -0.26 2.95 9.93
CA TYR A 73 -0.97 4.12 9.44
C TYR A 73 -2.27 4.36 10.22
N THR A 74 -2.60 5.63 10.39
CA THR A 74 -3.73 6.07 11.23
C THR A 74 -4.91 6.59 10.40
N GLY A 75 -4.71 6.81 9.11
CA GLY A 75 -5.80 7.15 8.20
C GLY A 75 -6.69 5.94 7.88
N GLY A 76 -7.77 6.19 7.15
CA GLY A 76 -8.73 5.15 6.81
C GLY A 76 -8.25 4.19 5.73
N THR A 77 -8.88 3.02 5.67
CA THR A 77 -8.76 2.08 4.57
C THR A 77 -10.06 2.08 3.76
N LEU A 78 -9.99 2.39 2.47
CA LEU A 78 -11.13 2.27 1.55
C LEU A 78 -10.96 1.02 0.69
N ILE A 79 -11.93 0.11 0.72
CA ILE A 79 -11.96 -1.05 -0.17
C ILE A 79 -12.99 -0.76 -1.27
N SER A 80 -12.50 -0.39 -2.45
CA SER A 80 -13.32 -0.10 -3.63
C SER A 80 -13.61 -1.36 -4.45
N SER A 81 -12.69 -2.33 -4.47
CA SER A 81 -12.86 -3.64 -5.11
C SER A 81 -11.99 -4.72 -4.45
N GLY A 82 -12.28 -5.97 -4.76
CA GLY A 82 -11.52 -7.15 -4.34
C GLY A 82 -11.61 -7.45 -2.85
N THR A 83 -10.57 -8.12 -2.33
CA THR A 83 -10.47 -8.50 -0.92
C THR A 83 -9.19 -7.94 -0.32
N LEU A 84 -9.27 -7.42 0.90
CA LEU A 84 -8.11 -7.02 1.70
C LEU A 84 -8.01 -7.93 2.92
N VAL A 85 -6.84 -8.54 3.10
CA VAL A 85 -6.47 -9.30 4.30
C VAL A 85 -5.41 -8.50 5.04
N ALA A 86 -5.66 -8.14 6.28
CA ALA A 86 -4.70 -7.47 7.15
C ALA A 86 -4.36 -8.40 8.33
N ASN A 87 -3.07 -8.66 8.54
CA ASN A 87 -2.62 -9.60 9.57
C ASN A 87 -2.69 -9.02 10.99
N ASP A 88 -2.76 -7.69 11.12
CA ASP A 88 -2.96 -7.02 12.42
C ASP A 88 -4.34 -6.36 12.46
N VAL A 89 -5.28 -7.05 13.10
CA VAL A 89 -6.45 -6.40 13.71
C VAL A 89 -6.06 -6.17 15.16
N ASN A 90 -5.49 -5.01 15.48
CA ASN A 90 -5.54 -4.55 16.86
C ASN A 90 -7.00 -4.11 17.11
N ALA A 91 -7.82 -5.08 17.49
CA ALA A 91 -9.24 -4.90 17.80
C ALA A 91 -9.43 -3.99 19.02
#